data_AF-A0A2V5L7A5-F1
#
_entry.id   AF-A0A2V5L7A5-F1
#
_cell.length_a   1.000
_cell.length_b   1.000
_cell.length_c   1.000
_cell.angle_alpha   90.00
_cell.angle_beta   90.00
_cell.angle_gamma   90.00
#
_symmetry.space_group_name_H-M   'P 1'
#
loop_
_entity.id
_entity.type
_entity.pdbx_description
1 polymer ?
#
loop_
_entity_poly.entity_id
_entity_poly.type
_entity_poly.pdbx_seq_one_letter_code
_entity_poly.pdbx_strand_id
1 'polypeptide(L)'
;MTQNQSFQRPGKSASTALGAGGNLVAAVIVALFGLALLGFGQAMFRAGDSGRETAQQLLAGGQDGMVDDARANIGRGQDGTWHVYEMKLAFTGSDGVAHSLSTNHFPRFSPPINAEPGWTSDFPTKQEVVGQHVKYRLGDQPAVALVGELPGLVAAPRTFANYLGLALGALGIAALLGAAAVTFRSFRKSRQLARS
;
A
#
# COMPACT_ATOMS: atom_id res chain seq x y z
N MET A 1 39.91 -67.73 23.89
CA MET A 1 40.13 -66.26 23.86
C MET A 1 39.31 -65.71 22.70
N THR A 2 38.13 -65.17 22.99
CA THR A 2 37.15 -64.77 21.97
C THR A 2 37.09 -63.24 21.98
N GLN A 3 37.53 -62.61 20.90
CA GLN A 3 37.63 -61.16 20.77
C GLN A 3 36.26 -60.59 20.43
N ASN A 4 35.74 -59.74 21.32
CA ASN A 4 34.43 -59.11 21.20
C ASN A 4 34.55 -57.91 20.23
N GLN A 5 33.98 -58.00 19.03
CA GLN A 5 33.92 -56.88 18.09
C GLN A 5 32.73 -55.98 18.45
N SER A 6 33.02 -54.83 19.04
CA SER A 6 32.03 -53.77 19.26
C SER A 6 31.65 -53.10 17.95
N PHE A 7 30.39 -53.22 17.55
CA PHE A 7 29.78 -52.49 16.45
C PHE A 7 29.94 -50.97 16.64
N GLN A 8 30.72 -50.35 15.76
CA GLN A 8 30.84 -48.90 15.64
C GLN A 8 29.56 -48.37 14.97
N ARG A 9 28.68 -47.71 15.73
CA ARG A 9 27.53 -47.00 15.15
C ARG A 9 28.07 -45.92 14.20
N PRO A 10 27.59 -45.81 12.94
CA PRO A 10 27.96 -44.71 12.09
C PRO A 10 27.48 -43.42 12.74
N GLY A 11 28.45 -42.62 13.19
CA GLY A 11 28.23 -41.30 13.73
C GLY A 11 27.48 -40.45 12.72
N LYS A 12 26.48 -39.73 13.24
CA LYS A 12 25.79 -38.61 12.60
C LYS A 12 26.84 -37.65 12.00
N SER A 13 27.19 -37.86 10.74
CA SER A 13 28.10 -37.00 9.97
C SER A 13 27.48 -36.79 8.60
N ALA A 14 26.33 -36.13 8.56
CA ALA A 14 25.68 -35.74 7.32
C ALA A 14 24.95 -34.39 7.40
N SER A 15 25.23 -33.54 8.40
CA SER A 15 24.59 -32.22 8.49
C SER A 15 25.53 -31.07 8.87
N THR A 16 26.85 -31.29 8.89
CA THR A 16 27.85 -30.29 9.31
C THR A 16 28.71 -29.79 8.15
N ALA A 17 28.14 -29.69 6.94
CA ALA A 17 28.82 -29.19 5.76
C ALA A 17 28.22 -27.88 5.21
N LEU A 18 27.55 -27.07 6.04
CA LEU A 18 27.50 -25.62 5.82
C LEU A 18 28.49 -25.00 6.81
N GLY A 19 29.75 -24.89 6.36
CA GLY A 19 30.78 -24.18 7.09
C GLY A 19 30.35 -22.74 7.43
N ALA A 20 31.09 -22.06 8.31
CA ALA A 20 30.76 -20.72 8.78
C ALA A 20 30.40 -19.71 7.65
N GLY A 21 30.93 -19.90 6.44
CA GLY A 21 30.55 -19.14 5.24
C GLY A 21 29.15 -19.44 4.69
N GLY A 22 28.69 -20.70 4.72
CA GLY A 22 27.34 -21.09 4.27
C GLY A 22 26.23 -20.52 5.14
N ASN A 23 26.46 -20.43 6.46
CA ASN A 23 25.51 -19.80 7.39
C ASN A 23 25.43 -18.28 7.22
N LEU A 24 26.53 -17.62 6.82
CA LEU A 24 26.54 -16.20 6.49
C LEU A 24 25.83 -15.93 5.16
N VAL A 25 26.08 -16.73 4.12
CA VAL A 25 25.37 -16.62 2.83
C VAL A 25 23.86 -16.84 3.02
N ALA A 26 23.47 -17.86 3.79
CA ALA A 26 22.06 -18.11 4.13
C ALA A 26 21.44 -16.93 4.90
N ALA A 27 22.15 -16.35 5.87
CA ALA A 27 21.67 -15.18 6.61
C ALA A 27 21.49 -13.94 5.70
N VAL A 28 22.40 -13.72 4.75
CA VAL A 28 22.26 -12.62 3.77
C VAL A 28 21.07 -12.85 2.85
N ILE A 29 20.87 -14.07 2.35
CA ILE A 29 19.71 -14.40 1.50
C ILE A 29 18.40 -14.19 2.27
N VAL A 30 18.33 -14.65 3.52
CA VAL A 30 17.16 -14.45 4.39
C VAL A 30 16.93 -12.97 4.66
N ALA A 31 18.00 -12.17 4.85
CA ALA A 31 17.87 -10.74 5.02
C ALA A 31 17.33 -10.03 3.77
N LEU A 32 17.83 -10.38 2.58
CA LEU A 32 17.34 -9.84 1.30
C LEU A 32 15.87 -10.22 1.08
N PHE A 33 15.48 -11.45 1.40
CA PHE A 33 14.09 -11.89 1.32
C PHE A 33 13.20 -11.14 2.32
N GLY A 34 13.70 -10.89 3.53
CA GLY A 34 13.03 -10.05 4.53
C GLY A 34 12.80 -8.62 4.04
N LEU A 35 13.78 -8.00 3.38
CA LEU A 35 13.64 -6.68 2.77
C LEU A 35 12.60 -6.68 1.63
N ALA A 36 12.60 -7.72 0.78
CA ALA A 36 11.62 -7.85 -0.29
C ALA A 36 10.19 -7.99 0.26
N LEU A 37 9.99 -8.83 1.29
CA LEU A 37 8.71 -8.98 1.99
C LEU A 37 8.24 -7.67 2.62
N LEU A 38 9.16 -6.89 3.21
CA LEU A 38 8.84 -5.58 3.76
C LEU A 38 8.42 -4.58 2.68
N GLY A 39 9.19 -4.47 1.60
CA GLY A 39 8.88 -3.56 0.50
C GLY A 39 7.52 -3.91 -0.13
N PHE A 40 7.28 -5.20 -0.37
CA PHE A 40 6.01 -5.66 -0.91
C PHE A 40 4.85 -5.49 0.08
N GLY A 41 5.08 -5.76 1.37
CA GLY A 41 4.08 -5.55 2.43
C GLY A 41 3.68 -4.08 2.56
N GLN A 42 4.64 -3.16 2.50
CA GLN A 42 4.38 -1.72 2.49
C GLN A 42 3.62 -1.27 1.24
N ALA A 43 3.98 -1.78 0.05
CA ALA A 43 3.28 -1.46 -1.19
C ALA A 43 1.81 -1.92 -1.14
N MET A 44 1.57 -3.15 -0.68
CA MET A 44 0.22 -3.69 -0.49
C MET A 44 -0.60 -2.92 0.54
N PHE A 45 0.03 -2.53 1.65
CA PHE A 45 -0.63 -1.74 2.68
C PHE A 45 -1.06 -0.35 2.14
N ARG A 46 -0.17 0.34 1.41
CA ARG A 46 -0.47 1.64 0.80
C ARG A 46 -1.51 1.56 -0.31
N ALA A 47 -1.47 0.51 -1.13
CA ALA A 47 -2.46 0.29 -2.16
C ALA A 47 -3.89 0.15 -1.59
N GLY A 48 -4.02 -0.39 -0.38
CA GLY A 48 -5.31 -0.51 0.32
C GLY A 48 -5.78 0.76 1.05
N ASP A 49 -4.90 1.74 1.31
CA ASP A 49 -5.19 2.89 2.18
C ASP A 49 -5.36 4.24 1.44
N SER A 50 -5.17 4.28 0.12
CA SER A 50 -5.04 5.54 -0.64
C SER A 50 -6.19 6.54 -0.40
N GLY A 51 -7.45 6.11 -0.41
CA GLY A 51 -8.59 7.00 -0.17
C GLY A 51 -8.71 7.49 1.28
N ARG A 52 -8.38 6.63 2.26
CA ARG A 52 -8.48 6.95 3.69
C ARG A 52 -7.39 7.93 4.11
N GLU A 53 -6.15 7.70 3.68
CA GLU A 53 -5.03 8.57 4.00
C GLU A 53 -5.21 9.95 3.35
N THR A 54 -5.60 10.00 2.08
CA THR A 54 -5.93 11.27 1.41
C THR A 54 -7.05 12.02 2.12
N ALA A 55 -8.13 11.34 2.52
CA ALA A 55 -9.22 11.98 3.24
C ALA A 55 -8.77 12.55 4.60
N GLN A 56 -7.96 11.82 5.36
CA GLN A 56 -7.40 12.30 6.62
C GLN A 56 -6.48 13.52 6.41
N GLN A 57 -5.65 13.51 5.36
CA GLN A 57 -4.77 14.63 5.03
C GLN A 57 -5.56 15.88 4.62
N LEU A 58 -6.63 15.72 3.82
CA LEU A 58 -7.51 16.81 3.43
C LEU A 58 -8.30 17.38 4.61
N LEU A 59 -8.69 16.55 5.58
CA LEU A 59 -9.33 17.02 6.81
C LEU A 59 -8.35 17.77 7.73
N ALA A 60 -7.11 17.30 7.82
CA ALA A 60 -6.11 17.88 8.72
C ALA A 60 -5.51 19.19 8.20
N GLY A 61 -5.37 19.35 6.88
CA GLY A 61 -4.67 20.49 6.30
C GLY A 61 -5.16 20.91 4.90
N GLY A 62 -6.33 20.43 4.47
CA GLY A 62 -6.95 20.88 3.23
C GLY A 62 -7.58 22.26 3.37
N GLN A 63 -7.43 23.06 2.32
CA GLN A 63 -8.09 24.34 2.13
C GLN A 63 -9.55 24.11 1.73
N ASP A 64 -10.42 25.07 2.06
CA ASP A 64 -11.84 25.00 1.74
C ASP A 64 -12.14 25.65 0.39
N GLY A 65 -13.08 25.09 -0.35
CA GLY A 65 -13.60 25.68 -1.58
C GLY A 65 -15.05 25.31 -1.82
N MET A 66 -15.63 25.90 -2.86
CA MET A 66 -17.01 25.68 -3.27
C MET A 66 -17.07 25.27 -4.74
N VAL A 67 -17.74 24.16 -5.05
CA VAL A 67 -17.83 23.67 -6.43
C VAL A 67 -18.70 24.59 -7.27
N ASP A 68 -18.13 25.09 -8.37
CA ASP A 68 -18.81 25.92 -9.36
C ASP A 68 -19.31 25.08 -10.54
N ASP A 69 -18.53 24.07 -10.95
CA ASP A 69 -18.89 23.17 -12.03
C ASP A 69 -18.22 21.79 -11.85
N ALA A 70 -18.77 20.77 -12.50
CA ALA A 70 -18.24 19.42 -12.45
C ALA A 70 -18.36 18.74 -13.81
N ARG A 71 -17.37 17.89 -14.13
CA ARG A 71 -17.36 17.01 -15.30
C ARG A 71 -17.01 15.60 -14.89
N ALA A 72 -17.71 14.61 -15.46
CA ALA A 72 -17.46 13.21 -15.20
C ALA A 72 -16.75 12.56 -16.40
N ASN A 73 -15.76 11.73 -16.12
CA ASN A 73 -15.15 10.85 -17.12
C ASN A 73 -15.90 9.54 -17.13
N ILE A 74 -16.63 9.30 -18.21
CA ILE A 74 -17.42 8.10 -18.42
C ILE A 74 -16.72 7.21 -19.43
N GLY A 75 -16.72 5.91 -19.21
CA GLY A 75 -16.26 4.98 -20.23
C GLY A 75 -16.78 3.57 -19.99
N ARG A 76 -16.48 2.70 -20.94
CA ARG A 76 -16.93 1.30 -20.89
C ARG A 76 -15.90 0.45 -20.15
N GLY A 77 -16.36 -0.30 -19.16
CA GLY A 77 -15.56 -1.27 -18.42
C GLY A 77 -15.28 -2.53 -19.23
N GLN A 78 -14.37 -3.36 -18.73
CA GLN A 78 -14.11 -4.69 -19.30
C GLN A 78 -15.32 -5.62 -19.21
N ASP A 79 -16.23 -5.36 -18.27
CA ASP A 79 -17.53 -6.02 -18.12
C ASP A 79 -18.57 -5.58 -19.16
N GLY A 80 -18.21 -4.64 -20.05
CA GLY A 80 -19.11 -4.10 -21.07
C GLY A 80 -20.14 -3.11 -20.53
N THR A 81 -20.09 -2.75 -19.25
CA THR A 81 -20.99 -1.78 -18.62
C THR A 81 -20.36 -0.38 -18.57
N TRP A 82 -21.18 0.64 -18.38
CA TRP A 82 -20.71 2.02 -18.29
C TRP A 82 -20.33 2.37 -16.86
N HIS A 83 -19.12 2.91 -16.70
CA HIS A 83 -18.57 3.33 -15.42
C HIS A 83 -18.17 4.79 -15.47
N VAL A 84 -18.24 5.43 -14.30
CA VAL A 84 -17.61 6.73 -14.06
C VAL A 84 -16.26 6.45 -13.42
N TYR A 85 -15.17 6.86 -14.06
CA TYR A 85 -13.82 6.58 -13.58
C TYR A 85 -13.28 7.68 -12.68
N GLU A 86 -13.55 8.93 -13.07
CA GLU A 86 -12.96 10.11 -12.45
C GLU A 86 -13.93 11.29 -12.60
N MET A 87 -13.91 12.21 -11.65
CA MET A 87 -14.65 13.46 -11.73
C MET A 87 -13.68 14.64 -11.63
N LYS A 88 -13.83 15.62 -12.53
CA LYS A 88 -13.09 16.88 -12.52
C LYS A 88 -13.99 17.95 -11.93
N LEU A 89 -13.55 18.53 -10.83
CA LEU A 89 -14.23 19.60 -10.11
C LEU A 89 -13.60 20.93 -10.51
N ALA A 90 -14.43 21.90 -10.89
CA ALA A 90 -14.08 23.30 -10.95
C ALA A 90 -14.69 23.98 -9.73
N PHE A 91 -13.88 24.70 -8.96
CA PHE A 91 -14.31 25.27 -7.69
C PHE A 91 -13.54 26.55 -7.39
N THR A 92 -14.16 27.41 -6.59
CA THR A 92 -13.53 28.63 -6.07
C THR A 92 -13.00 28.34 -4.67
N GLY A 93 -11.70 28.51 -4.49
CA GLY A 93 -11.03 28.35 -3.20
C GLY A 93 -11.42 29.45 -2.21
N SER A 94 -11.11 29.24 -0.93
CA SER A 94 -11.28 30.24 0.13
C SER A 94 -10.44 31.50 -0.08
N ASP A 95 -9.41 31.41 -0.91
CA ASP A 95 -8.59 32.52 -1.39
C ASP A 95 -9.25 33.33 -2.53
N GLY A 96 -10.43 32.90 -3.00
CA GLY A 96 -11.16 33.51 -4.11
C GLY A 96 -10.61 33.10 -5.48
N VAL A 97 -9.67 32.15 -5.56
CA VAL A 97 -9.05 31.72 -6.81
C VAL A 97 -9.80 30.51 -7.37
N ALA A 98 -10.08 30.55 -8.68
CA ALA A 98 -10.67 29.43 -9.39
C ALA A 98 -9.63 28.31 -9.59
N HIS A 99 -10.00 27.09 -9.22
CA HIS A 99 -9.18 25.90 -9.35
C HIS A 99 -9.93 24.81 -10.12
N SER A 100 -9.16 23.91 -10.72
CA SER A 100 -9.73 22.74 -11.38
C SER A 100 -8.87 21.50 -11.11
N LEU A 101 -9.45 20.53 -10.40
CA LEU A 101 -8.76 19.34 -9.92
C LEU A 101 -9.64 18.10 -10.10
N SER A 102 -8.99 16.95 -10.27
CA SER A 102 -9.68 15.67 -10.40
C SER A 102 -9.74 14.91 -9.08
N THR A 103 -10.80 14.10 -8.95
CA THR A 103 -11.01 13.20 -7.83
C THR A 103 -11.66 11.89 -8.28
N ASN A 104 -11.27 10.81 -7.60
CA ASN A 104 -11.88 9.49 -7.76
C ASN A 104 -12.91 9.21 -6.65
N HIS A 105 -13.18 10.20 -5.80
CA HIS A 105 -14.09 10.10 -4.66
C HIS A 105 -15.26 11.04 -4.87
N PHE A 106 -16.35 10.47 -5.37
CA PHE A 106 -17.55 11.20 -5.75
C PHE A 106 -18.81 10.35 -5.55
N PRO A 107 -19.99 11.00 -5.39
CA PRO A 107 -21.26 10.31 -5.37
C PRO A 107 -21.43 9.46 -6.62
N ARG A 108 -21.51 8.14 -6.44
CA ARG A 108 -21.62 7.22 -7.58
C ARG A 108 -22.99 7.34 -8.23
N PHE A 109 -23.00 7.40 -9.55
CA PHE A 109 -24.20 7.32 -10.36
C PHE A 109 -24.00 6.31 -11.48
N SER A 110 -25.12 5.79 -12.01
CA SER A 110 -25.09 4.90 -13.18
C SER A 110 -25.19 5.75 -14.44
N PRO A 111 -24.17 5.76 -15.32
CA PRO A 111 -24.29 6.42 -16.61
C PRO A 111 -25.43 5.83 -17.45
N PRO A 112 -26.10 6.64 -18.29
CA PRO A 112 -27.07 6.13 -19.25
C PRO A 112 -26.44 5.07 -20.18
N ILE A 113 -27.23 4.08 -20.62
CA ILE A 113 -26.78 3.01 -21.53
C ILE A 113 -26.24 3.57 -22.87
N ASN A 114 -26.66 4.77 -23.24
CA ASN A 114 -26.27 5.46 -24.47
C ASN A 114 -25.24 6.59 -24.23
N ALA A 115 -24.53 6.59 -23.10
CA ALA A 115 -23.50 7.59 -22.83
C ALA A 115 -22.37 7.53 -23.89
N GLU A 116 -21.74 8.67 -24.17
CA GLU A 116 -20.52 8.71 -24.97
C GLU A 116 -19.30 8.55 -24.06
N PRO A 117 -18.27 7.78 -24.47
CA PRO A 117 -17.02 7.72 -23.72
C PRO A 117 -16.33 9.08 -23.70
N GLY A 118 -15.82 9.49 -22.53
CA GLY A 118 -15.04 10.69 -22.35
C GLY A 118 -15.57 11.62 -21.27
N TRP A 119 -15.15 12.87 -21.33
CA TRP A 119 -15.48 13.90 -20.35
C TRP A 119 -16.81 14.58 -20.68
N THR A 120 -17.87 14.24 -19.94
CA THR A 120 -19.17 14.90 -20.05
C THR A 120 -19.37 15.93 -18.94
N SER A 121 -20.03 17.04 -19.28
CA SER A 121 -20.55 18.03 -18.32
C SER A 121 -22.04 17.82 -18.01
N ASP A 122 -22.70 16.89 -18.72
CA ASP A 122 -24.11 16.54 -18.54
C ASP A 122 -24.18 15.13 -17.95
N PHE A 123 -24.48 15.06 -16.65
CA PHE A 123 -24.64 13.81 -15.92
C PHE A 123 -25.70 13.96 -14.82
N PRO A 124 -26.43 12.87 -14.47
CA PRO A 124 -27.66 12.95 -13.67
C PRO A 124 -27.51 13.60 -12.29
N THR A 125 -26.37 13.38 -11.61
CA THR A 125 -26.13 13.86 -10.24
C THR A 125 -25.35 15.17 -10.17
N LYS A 126 -25.20 15.88 -11.29
CA LYS A 126 -24.41 17.12 -11.32
C LYS A 126 -24.91 18.17 -10.33
N GLN A 127 -26.22 18.31 -10.18
CA GLN A 127 -26.84 19.27 -9.26
C GLN A 127 -26.58 18.93 -7.79
N GLU A 128 -26.25 17.68 -7.47
CA GLU A 128 -25.89 17.27 -6.11
C GLU A 128 -24.45 17.61 -5.77
N VAL A 129 -23.61 17.82 -6.80
CA VAL A 129 -22.17 18.11 -6.69
C VAL A 129 -21.90 19.62 -6.77
N VAL A 130 -22.56 20.33 -7.68
CA VAL A 130 -22.41 21.78 -7.83
C VAL A 130 -22.95 22.47 -6.58
N GLY A 131 -22.21 23.44 -6.04
CA GLY A 131 -22.53 24.11 -4.80
C GLY A 131 -22.23 23.29 -3.54
N GLN A 132 -21.48 22.18 -3.65
CA GLN A 132 -20.96 21.49 -2.47
C GLN A 132 -19.63 22.08 -2.01
N HIS A 133 -19.41 21.99 -0.71
CA HIS A 133 -18.11 22.30 -0.13
C HIS A 133 -17.08 21.21 -0.48
N VAL A 134 -15.87 21.64 -0.79
CA VAL A 134 -14.72 20.75 -1.04
C VAL A 134 -13.57 21.09 -0.11
N LYS A 135 -12.78 20.07 0.21
CA LYS A 135 -11.43 20.23 0.76
C LYS A 135 -10.42 19.94 -0.32
N TYR A 136 -9.41 20.80 -0.48
CA TYR A 136 -8.37 20.63 -1.48
C TYR A 136 -6.96 20.95 -0.97
N ARG A 137 -5.95 20.44 -1.67
CA ARG A 137 -4.53 20.73 -1.49
C ARG A 137 -3.86 20.86 -2.84
N LEU A 138 -3.03 21.87 -3.04
CA LEU A 138 -2.28 22.04 -4.29
C LEU A 138 -0.98 21.22 -4.22
N GLY A 139 -0.61 20.54 -5.31
CA GLY A 139 0.68 19.85 -5.45
C GLY A 139 0.61 18.35 -5.80
N ASP A 140 -0.29 17.58 -5.18
CA ASP A 140 -0.34 16.10 -5.31
C ASP A 140 -1.77 15.58 -5.53
N GLN A 141 -1.98 14.54 -6.34
CA GLN A 141 -3.30 13.90 -6.56
C GLN A 141 -3.51 12.64 -5.69
N PRO A 142 -4.73 12.33 -5.20
CA PRO A 142 -5.95 13.16 -5.27
C PRO A 142 -5.83 14.38 -4.36
N ALA A 143 -6.08 15.54 -4.96
CA ALA A 143 -5.88 16.84 -4.33
C ALA A 143 -7.19 17.48 -3.87
N VAL A 144 -8.34 16.85 -4.13
CA VAL A 144 -9.66 17.41 -3.81
C VAL A 144 -10.67 16.31 -3.49
N ALA A 145 -11.54 16.56 -2.51
CA ALA A 145 -12.68 15.72 -2.22
C ALA A 145 -13.85 16.58 -1.72
N LEU A 146 -15.07 16.13 -2.02
CA LEU A 146 -16.30 16.70 -1.47
C LEU A 146 -16.33 16.45 0.04
N VAL A 147 -16.68 17.47 0.83
CA VAL A 147 -16.71 17.37 2.30
C VAL A 147 -17.68 16.26 2.75
N GLY A 148 -18.79 16.07 2.06
CA GLY A 148 -19.76 15.00 2.34
C GLY A 148 -19.20 13.58 2.15
N GLU A 149 -18.19 13.41 1.28
CA GLU A 149 -17.59 12.10 1.00
C GLU A 149 -16.45 11.75 1.98
N LEU A 150 -15.82 12.76 2.61
CA LEU A 150 -14.69 12.56 3.52
C LEU A 150 -15.00 11.61 4.69
N PRO A 151 -16.13 11.71 5.41
CA PRO A 151 -16.45 10.78 6.49
C PRO A 151 -16.54 9.33 6.02
N GLY A 152 -17.11 9.08 4.84
CA GLY A 152 -17.21 7.74 4.25
C GLY A 152 -15.84 7.14 3.93
N LEU A 153 -14.94 7.96 3.39
CA LEU A 153 -13.56 7.56 3.10
C LEU A 153 -12.75 7.28 4.37
N VAL A 154 -12.94 8.10 5.42
CA VAL A 154 -12.26 7.90 6.70
C VAL A 154 -12.82 6.69 7.45
N ALA A 155 -14.11 6.41 7.33
CA ALA A 155 -14.75 5.25 7.95
C ALA A 155 -14.58 3.95 7.15
N ALA A 156 -14.05 4.02 5.93
CA ALA A 156 -13.88 2.85 5.08
C ALA A 156 -13.09 1.73 5.80
N PRO A 157 -13.60 0.48 5.77
CA PRO A 157 -12.92 -0.63 6.40
C PRO A 157 -11.61 -0.93 5.67
N ARG A 158 -10.63 -1.41 6.43
CA ARG A 158 -9.38 -1.90 5.84
C ARG A 158 -9.67 -3.06 4.90
N THR A 159 -9.03 -3.03 3.74
CA THR A 159 -9.15 -4.05 2.71
C THR A 159 -8.24 -5.25 3.01
N PHE A 160 -8.47 -6.36 2.31
CA PHE A 160 -7.59 -7.53 2.34
C PHE A 160 -6.11 -7.16 2.08
N ALA A 161 -5.85 -6.23 1.17
CA ALA A 161 -4.50 -5.77 0.86
C ALA A 161 -3.79 -5.15 2.07
N ASN A 162 -4.50 -4.43 2.93
CA ASN A 162 -3.94 -3.89 4.17
C ASN A 162 -3.53 -5.02 5.14
N TYR A 163 -4.40 -6.02 5.34
CA TYR A 163 -4.11 -7.13 6.24
C TYR A 163 -2.96 -8.01 5.72
N LEU A 164 -2.95 -8.28 4.42
CA LEU A 164 -1.86 -9.01 3.76
C LEU A 164 -0.55 -8.21 3.86
N GLY A 165 -0.59 -6.91 3.63
CA GLY A 165 0.57 -6.01 3.78
C GLY A 165 1.16 -6.05 5.19
N LEU A 166 0.32 -6.00 6.22
CA LEU A 166 0.73 -6.14 7.62
C LEU A 166 1.36 -7.52 7.91
N ALA A 167 0.75 -8.60 7.43
CA ALA A 167 1.27 -9.95 7.62
C ALA A 167 2.66 -10.12 6.98
N LEU A 168 2.83 -9.64 5.74
CA LEU A 168 4.10 -9.70 5.02
C LEU A 168 5.16 -8.81 5.68
N GLY A 169 4.78 -7.62 6.16
CA GLY A 169 5.67 -6.76 6.94
C GLY A 169 6.15 -7.43 8.23
N ALA A 170 5.25 -8.06 8.99
CA ALA A 170 5.60 -8.77 10.22
C ALA A 170 6.56 -9.95 9.95
N LEU A 171 6.30 -10.73 8.89
CA LEU A 171 7.20 -11.80 8.45
C LEU A 171 8.58 -11.28 8.04
N GLY A 172 8.63 -10.16 7.31
CA GLY A 172 9.88 -9.53 6.92
C GLY A 172 10.71 -9.03 8.11
N ILE A 173 10.08 -8.41 9.12
CA ILE A 173 10.75 -8.02 10.37
C ILE A 173 11.32 -9.25 11.09
N ALA A 174 10.53 -10.31 11.23
CA ALA A 174 10.97 -11.54 11.89
C ALA A 174 12.18 -12.17 11.17
N ALA A 175 12.16 -12.20 9.84
CA ALA A 175 13.28 -12.69 9.03
C ALA A 175 14.55 -11.86 9.22
N LEU A 176 14.44 -10.52 9.24
CA LEU A 176 15.57 -9.62 9.49
C LEU A 176 16.17 -9.81 10.89
N LEU A 177 15.33 -9.92 11.92
CA LEU A 177 15.80 -10.17 13.30
C LEU A 177 16.52 -11.51 13.40
N GLY A 178 15.98 -12.56 12.75
CA GLY A 178 16.63 -13.87 12.68
C GLY A 178 18.00 -13.83 12.00
N ALA A 179 18.09 -13.16 10.84
CA ALA A 179 19.35 -12.98 10.12
C ALA A 179 20.37 -12.17 10.92
N ALA A 180 19.94 -11.10 11.60
CA ALA A 180 20.79 -10.27 12.45
C ALA A 180 21.36 -11.07 13.64
N ALA A 181 20.53 -11.88 14.30
CA ALA A 181 20.96 -12.72 15.42
C ALA A 181 22.02 -13.78 15.00
N VAL A 182 21.82 -14.42 13.84
CA VAL A 182 22.79 -15.38 13.27
C VAL A 182 24.10 -14.69 12.92
N THR A 183 24.03 -13.51 12.29
CA THR A 183 25.19 -12.71 11.91
C THR A 183 25.98 -12.26 13.15
N PHE A 184 25.30 -11.75 14.18
CA PHE A 184 25.92 -11.31 15.43
C PHE A 184 26.62 -12.46 16.18
N ARG A 185 25.99 -13.64 16.22
CA ARG A 185 26.58 -14.83 16.84
C ARG A 185 27.84 -15.28 16.10
N SER A 186 27.85 -15.21 14.76
CA SER A 186 29.00 -15.54 13.92
C SER A 186 30.16 -14.58 14.16
N PHE A 187 29.91 -13.25 14.21
CA PHE A 187 30.93 -12.26 14.53
C PHE A 187 31.50 -12.41 15.95
N ARG A 188 30.66 -12.71 16.94
CA ARG A 188 31.11 -12.94 18.32
C ARG A 188 32.05 -14.15 18.40
N LYS A 189 31.73 -15.25 17.70
CA LYS A 189 32.60 -16.43 17.62
C LYS A 189 33.94 -16.13 16.96
N SER A 190 33.95 -15.42 15.83
CA SER A 190 35.20 -15.05 15.15
C SER A 190 36.10 -14.15 16.01
N ARG A 191 35.52 -13.22 16.79
CA ARG A 191 36.27 -12.39 17.75
C ARG A 191 36.84 -13.17 18.94
N GLN A 192 36.16 -14.24 19.38
CA GLN A 192 36.66 -15.11 20.44
C GLN A 192 37.83 -15.98 19.95
N LEU A 193 37.73 -16.50 18.73
CA LEU A 193 38.80 -17.27 18.08
C LEU A 193 40.04 -16.42 17.75
N ALA A 194 39.88 -15.13 17.50
CA ALA A 194 41.00 -14.20 17.27
C ALA A 194 41.71 -13.74 18.56
N ARG A 195 41.18 -14.10 19.74
CA ARG A 195 41.73 -13.73 21.06
C ARG A 195 42.32 -14.92 21.84
N SER A 196 42.09 -16.14 21.37
CA SER A 196 42.69 -17.38 21.88
C SER A 196 43.93 -17.73 21.08
#